data_AF-A0AAV6C0J1-F1
#
_entry.id   AF-A0AAV6C0J1-F1
#
_cell.length_a   1.000
_cell.length_b   1.000
_cell.length_c   1.000
_cell.angle_alpha   90.00
_cell.angle_beta   90.00
_cell.angle_gamma   90.00
#
_symmetry.space_group_name_H-M   'P 1'
#
loop_
_entity.id
_entity.type
_entity.pdbx_description
1 polymer ?
#
loop_
_entity_poly.entity_id
_entity_poly.type
_entity_poly.pdbx_seq_one_letter_code
_entity_poly.pdbx_strand_id
1 'polypeptide(L)'
;GAGGFLTDNALFVVPAVAAADPSVQVSITDATAPPNQLPPDLLTPSKIWERANGSTDDFAEMVDLSQHGGLPSRAQGLTLGVWEWRGDGIYFLGATQDTQIRLRYVKAYPDLTDASSPVLVRNAQEAIAYAAAAMAAWARGSPLAEKWDDAAGDAIEQLVAAAVRREQQSARRRRPFSSRSGYTPF
;
A
#
# COMPACT_ATOMS: atom_id res chain seq x y z
N GLY A 1 9.36 6.46 5.77
CA GLY A 1 8.25 5.82 5.08
C GLY A 1 8.80 5.31 3.78
N ALA A 2 8.96 3.98 3.68
CA ALA A 2 9.57 3.31 2.54
C ALA A 2 8.96 3.80 1.22
N GLY A 3 9.82 4.18 0.29
CA GLY A 3 9.47 4.72 -1.03
C GLY A 3 8.85 3.69 -1.97
N GLY A 4 7.73 3.09 -1.59
CA GLY A 4 6.90 2.29 -2.48
C GLY A 4 6.16 3.17 -3.49
N PHE A 5 5.78 2.59 -4.63
CA PHE A 5 4.90 3.25 -5.59
C PHE A 5 3.51 3.33 -4.95
N LEU A 6 3.17 4.51 -4.43
CA LEU A 6 1.86 4.73 -3.84
C LEU A 6 0.88 5.08 -4.95
N THR A 7 -0.23 4.35 -4.99
CA THR A 7 -1.41 4.71 -5.77
C THR A 7 -2.48 5.21 -4.82
N ASP A 8 -3.11 6.31 -5.21
CA ASP A 8 -4.20 6.95 -4.48
C ASP A 8 -5.53 6.77 -5.23
N ASN A 9 -6.63 6.89 -4.49
CA ASN A 9 -7.99 7.01 -5.03
C ASN A 9 -8.52 5.81 -5.81
N ALA A 10 -8.10 4.58 -5.48
CA ALA A 10 -8.84 3.40 -5.95
C ALA A 10 -10.17 3.32 -5.20
N LEU A 11 -11.29 3.38 -5.93
CA LEU A 11 -12.63 3.43 -5.36
C LEU A 11 -13.34 2.08 -5.50
N PHE A 12 -13.92 1.62 -4.42
CA PHE A 12 -14.74 0.40 -4.40
C PHE A 12 -16.04 0.65 -3.63
N VAL A 13 -17.04 -0.19 -3.86
CA VAL A 13 -18.28 -0.18 -3.10
C VAL A 13 -18.40 -1.50 -2.35
N VAL A 14 -18.37 -1.44 -1.03
CA VAL A 14 -18.65 -2.59 -0.16
C VAL A 14 -20.16 -2.70 0.00
N PRO A 15 -20.80 -3.79 -0.47
CA PRO A 15 -22.24 -3.97 -0.36
C PRO A 15 -22.71 -4.08 1.10
N ALA A 16 -23.92 -3.61 1.35
CA ALA A 16 -24.57 -3.76 2.65
C ALA A 16 -24.75 -5.24 3.04
N VAL A 17 -24.57 -5.54 4.32
CA VAL A 17 -25.01 -6.80 4.92
C VAL A 17 -26.52 -6.70 5.18
N ALA A 18 -27.26 -7.74 4.80
CA ALA A 18 -28.73 -7.75 4.89
C ALA A 18 -29.27 -7.67 6.32
N ALA A 19 -28.53 -8.16 7.32
CA ALA A 19 -28.88 -8.11 8.73
C ALA A 19 -27.62 -8.03 9.59
N ALA A 20 -27.70 -7.34 10.73
CA ALA A 20 -26.58 -7.25 11.66
C ALA A 20 -26.38 -8.58 12.38
N ASP A 21 -25.23 -9.20 12.16
CA ASP A 21 -24.82 -10.48 12.72
C ASP A 21 -23.30 -10.47 12.99
N PRO A 22 -22.86 -10.63 14.25
CA PRO A 22 -21.44 -10.66 14.61
C PRO A 22 -20.61 -11.75 13.92
N SER A 23 -21.26 -12.78 13.35
CA SER A 23 -20.60 -13.86 12.62
C SER A 23 -20.35 -13.55 11.14
N VAL A 24 -20.94 -12.47 10.62
CA VAL A 24 -20.82 -12.09 9.21
C VAL A 24 -19.65 -11.12 9.02
N GLN A 25 -18.84 -11.38 8.00
CA GLN A 25 -17.78 -10.49 7.52
C GLN A 25 -17.94 -10.29 6.02
N VAL A 26 -17.43 -9.16 5.53
CA VAL A 26 -17.40 -8.85 4.10
C VAL A 26 -15.95 -8.74 3.67
N SER A 27 -15.64 -9.20 2.45
CA SER A 27 -14.28 -9.17 1.93
C SER A 27 -14.22 -8.71 0.49
N ILE A 28 -13.14 -8.02 0.16
CA ILE A 28 -12.70 -7.78 -1.21
C ILE A 28 -11.39 -8.54 -1.41
N THR A 29 -11.36 -9.42 -2.40
CA THR A 29 -10.25 -10.33 -2.73
C THR A 29 -10.02 -10.31 -4.24
N ASP A 30 -8.97 -10.96 -4.72
CA ASP A 30 -8.73 -11.10 -6.16
C ASP A 30 -9.84 -11.86 -6.90
N ALA A 31 -10.60 -12.70 -6.17
CA ALA A 31 -11.76 -13.41 -6.69
C ALA A 31 -13.04 -12.55 -6.71
N THR A 32 -13.03 -11.37 -6.12
CA THR A 32 -14.17 -10.45 -6.15
C THR A 32 -14.38 -9.93 -7.58
N ALA A 33 -15.58 -10.13 -8.12
CA ALA A 33 -15.89 -9.74 -9.49
C ALA A 33 -15.88 -8.20 -9.69
N PRO A 34 -15.61 -7.72 -10.92
CA PRO A 34 -15.77 -6.32 -11.28
C PRO A 34 -17.19 -5.81 -10.95
N PRO A 35 -17.35 -4.53 -10.53
CA PRO A 35 -16.33 -3.47 -10.52
C PRO A 35 -15.45 -3.43 -9.24
N ASN A 36 -15.67 -4.34 -8.29
CA ASN A 36 -15.01 -4.31 -6.98
C ASN A 36 -13.76 -5.21 -6.90
N GLN A 37 -13.15 -5.55 -8.03
CA GLN A 37 -11.96 -6.38 -8.04
C GLN A 37 -10.74 -5.58 -7.53
N LEU A 38 -9.89 -6.19 -6.70
CA LEU A 38 -8.66 -5.55 -6.26
C LEU A 38 -7.75 -5.23 -7.47
N PRO A 39 -6.96 -4.15 -7.42
CA PRO A 39 -5.96 -3.87 -8.44
C PRO A 39 -4.94 -5.01 -8.49
N PRO A 40 -4.61 -5.56 -9.67
CA PRO A 40 -3.71 -6.72 -9.78
C PRO A 40 -2.26 -6.40 -9.41
N ASP A 41 -1.91 -5.12 -9.32
CA ASP A 41 -0.61 -4.63 -8.88
C ASP A 41 -0.58 -4.28 -7.39
N LEU A 42 -1.64 -4.52 -6.62
CA LEU A 42 -1.69 -4.21 -5.20
C LEU A 42 -0.79 -5.17 -4.39
N LEU A 43 0.23 -4.61 -3.73
CA LEU A 43 1.08 -5.38 -2.81
C LEU A 43 0.58 -5.30 -1.37
N THR A 44 0.21 -4.10 -0.92
CA THR A 44 -0.31 -3.91 0.43
C THR A 44 -1.13 -2.62 0.53
N PRO A 45 -2.29 -2.64 1.21
CA PRO A 45 -3.03 -1.42 1.52
C PRO A 45 -2.24 -0.56 2.51
N SER A 46 -2.19 0.75 2.25
CA SER A 46 -1.56 1.73 3.15
C SER A 46 -2.57 2.45 4.01
N LYS A 47 -3.69 2.89 3.41
CA LYS A 47 -4.80 3.56 4.12
C LYS A 47 -6.10 3.30 3.39
N ILE A 48 -7.18 3.16 4.15
CA ILE A 48 -8.53 3.04 3.63
C ILE A 48 -9.40 4.11 4.28
N TRP A 49 -10.21 4.76 3.48
CA TRP A 49 -11.25 5.65 3.96
C TRP A 49 -12.62 5.17 3.49
N GLU A 50 -13.67 5.55 4.20
CA GLU A 50 -15.04 5.21 3.89
C GLU A 50 -15.96 6.43 3.84
N ARG A 51 -17.09 6.27 3.15
CA ARG A 51 -18.27 7.14 3.22
C ARG A 51 -19.50 6.37 2.76
N ALA A 52 -20.69 6.90 3.05
CA ALA A 52 -21.92 6.36 2.48
C ALA A 52 -21.88 6.37 0.94
N ASN A 53 -22.26 5.28 0.28
CA ASN A 53 -22.26 5.21 -1.17
C ASN A 53 -23.22 6.26 -1.77
N GLY A 54 -22.78 6.94 -2.83
CA GLY A 54 -23.53 8.04 -3.45
C GLY A 54 -23.55 9.36 -2.67
N SER A 55 -22.95 9.43 -1.47
CA SER A 55 -22.82 10.68 -0.73
C SER A 55 -21.74 11.59 -1.31
N THR A 56 -21.88 12.90 -1.09
CA THR A 56 -20.85 13.93 -1.33
C THR A 56 -19.99 14.23 -0.10
N ASP A 57 -20.24 13.54 1.02
CA ASP A 57 -19.49 13.74 2.26
C ASP A 57 -18.01 13.40 2.09
N ASP A 58 -17.21 13.97 3.00
CA ASP A 58 -15.80 13.67 3.13
C ASP A 58 -15.59 12.21 3.56
N PHE A 59 -14.50 11.64 3.06
CA PHE A 59 -14.06 10.30 3.39
C PHE A 59 -13.46 10.24 4.80
N ALA A 60 -14.04 9.42 5.67
CA ALA A 60 -13.54 9.16 7.02
C ALA A 60 -12.47 8.04 7.01
N GLU A 61 -11.34 8.24 7.67
CA GLU A 61 -10.26 7.23 7.71
C GLU A 61 -10.68 6.05 8.60
N MET A 62 -10.55 4.84 8.07
CA MET A 62 -10.84 3.60 8.78
C MET A 62 -9.63 3.12 9.58
N VAL A 63 -9.88 2.39 10.66
CA VAL A 63 -8.81 1.83 11.51
C VAL A 63 -8.28 0.52 10.92
N ASP A 64 -6.96 0.46 10.72
CA ASP A 64 -6.24 -0.75 10.31
C ASP A 64 -6.07 -1.71 11.49
N LEU A 65 -6.55 -2.94 11.35
CA LEU A 65 -6.44 -4.03 12.32
C LEU A 65 -5.57 -5.21 11.82
N SER A 66 -4.85 -5.06 10.72
CA SER A 66 -4.04 -6.12 10.09
C SER A 66 -2.97 -6.73 11.02
N GLN A 67 -2.55 -5.99 12.05
CA GLN A 67 -1.59 -6.46 13.07
C GLN A 67 -2.19 -6.55 14.48
N HIS A 68 -3.52 -6.58 14.60
CA HIS A 68 -4.25 -6.46 15.86
C HIS A 68 -5.01 -7.73 16.27
N GLY A 69 -4.71 -8.88 15.67
CA GLY A 69 -5.27 -10.18 16.06
C GLY A 69 -6.66 -10.48 15.47
N GLY A 70 -7.06 -9.75 14.43
CA GLY A 70 -8.30 -9.98 13.68
C GLY A 70 -9.39 -8.94 13.91
N LEU A 71 -10.44 -9.03 13.10
CA LEU A 71 -11.63 -8.21 13.24
C LEU A 71 -12.42 -8.53 14.53
N PRO A 72 -12.95 -7.52 15.24
CA PRO A 72 -13.70 -7.74 16.47
C PRO A 72 -15.08 -8.38 16.20
N SER A 73 -15.50 -9.33 17.03
CA SER A 73 -16.84 -9.92 16.95
C SER A 73 -17.90 -8.96 17.51
N ARG A 74 -18.49 -8.12 16.66
CA ARG A 74 -19.59 -7.21 17.01
C ARG A 74 -20.59 -7.05 15.87
N ALA A 75 -21.82 -6.68 16.19
CA ALA A 75 -22.84 -6.37 15.20
C ALA A 75 -22.43 -5.17 14.30
N GLN A 76 -22.83 -5.23 13.03
CA GLN A 76 -22.55 -4.19 12.05
C GLN A 76 -23.34 -2.91 12.36
N GLY A 77 -22.71 -1.77 12.05
CA GLY A 77 -23.36 -0.45 12.09
C GLY A 77 -23.57 0.11 10.68
N LEU A 78 -23.80 1.42 10.60
CA LEU A 78 -23.92 2.15 9.33
C LEU A 78 -22.58 2.32 8.59
N THR A 79 -21.46 2.06 9.26
CA THR A 79 -20.11 2.20 8.69
C THR A 79 -19.30 0.94 8.92
N LEU A 80 -18.26 0.73 8.12
CA LEU A 80 -17.31 -0.36 8.25
C LEU A 80 -16.40 -0.10 9.46
N GLY A 81 -15.86 1.12 9.58
CA GLY A 81 -15.05 1.64 10.69
C GLY A 81 -13.66 1.03 10.85
N VAL A 82 -13.52 -0.27 10.59
CA VAL A 82 -12.28 -1.05 10.74
C VAL A 82 -12.08 -1.96 9.54
N TRP A 83 -10.83 -2.28 9.24
CA TRP A 83 -10.46 -3.22 8.18
C TRP A 83 -9.24 -4.06 8.58
N GLU A 84 -9.08 -5.20 7.93
CA GLU A 84 -7.95 -6.11 8.12
C GLU A 84 -7.44 -6.58 6.75
N TRP A 85 -6.13 -6.53 6.53
CA TRP A 85 -5.46 -7.19 5.41
C TRP A 85 -4.97 -8.57 5.83
N ARG A 86 -5.47 -9.61 5.14
CA ARG A 86 -5.03 -11.00 5.37
C ARG A 86 -5.14 -11.81 4.08
N GLY A 87 -4.17 -12.67 3.80
CA GLY A 87 -4.20 -13.59 2.65
C GLY A 87 -4.57 -12.90 1.33
N ASP A 88 -3.93 -11.76 1.06
CA ASP A 88 -4.13 -10.95 -0.15
C ASP A 88 -5.57 -10.44 -0.38
N GLY A 89 -6.34 -10.29 0.71
CA GLY A 89 -7.67 -9.70 0.71
C GLY A 89 -7.87 -8.66 1.81
N ILE A 90 -8.78 -7.72 1.55
CA ILE A 90 -9.25 -6.73 2.51
C ILE A 90 -10.55 -7.23 3.13
N TYR A 91 -10.61 -7.32 4.46
CA TYR A 91 -11.75 -7.81 5.21
C TYR A 91 -12.32 -6.72 6.10
N PHE A 92 -13.64 -6.75 6.25
CA PHE A 92 -14.43 -5.79 7.00
C PHE A 92 -15.43 -6.53 7.88
N LEU A 93 -15.91 -5.86 8.93
CA LEU A 93 -17.09 -6.32 9.68
C LEU A 93 -18.36 -6.33 8.80
N GLY A 94 -18.40 -5.46 7.79
CA GLY A 94 -19.60 -5.14 7.04
C GLY A 94 -20.34 -3.95 7.62
N ALA A 95 -21.23 -3.37 6.82
CA ALA A 95 -22.08 -2.25 7.20
C ALA A 95 -23.53 -2.56 6.76
N THR A 96 -24.52 -1.95 7.41
CA THR A 96 -25.95 -2.13 7.06
C THR A 96 -26.40 -1.23 5.89
N GLN A 97 -25.46 -0.52 5.26
CA GLN A 97 -25.67 0.30 4.07
C GLN A 97 -24.48 0.13 3.12
N ASP A 98 -24.71 0.35 1.83
CA ASP A 98 -23.65 0.34 0.83
C ASP A 98 -22.64 1.44 1.18
N THR A 99 -21.38 1.06 1.28
CA THR A 99 -20.31 1.93 1.73
C THR A 99 -19.28 2.06 0.63
N GLN A 100 -19.01 3.30 0.18
CA GLN A 100 -17.93 3.56 -0.75
C GLN A 100 -16.62 3.67 0.02
N ILE A 101 -15.60 2.93 -0.41
CA ILE A 101 -14.26 3.01 0.13
C ILE A 101 -13.31 3.65 -0.86
N ARG A 102 -12.31 4.35 -0.32
CA ARG A 102 -11.17 4.89 -1.05
C ARG A 102 -9.91 4.23 -0.51
N LEU A 103 -9.16 3.63 -1.41
CA LEU A 103 -7.95 2.89 -1.07
C LEU A 103 -6.71 3.65 -1.56
N ARG A 104 -5.76 3.80 -0.64
CA ARG A 104 -4.35 4.07 -0.94
C ARG A 104 -3.57 2.79 -0.71
N TYR A 105 -2.76 2.38 -1.68
CA TYR A 105 -1.99 1.15 -1.59
C TYR A 105 -0.60 1.32 -2.18
N VAL A 106 0.32 0.45 -1.76
CA VAL A 106 1.61 0.26 -2.40
C VAL A 106 1.40 -0.71 -3.55
N LYS A 107 1.81 -0.29 -4.76
CA LYS A 107 1.77 -1.14 -5.94
C LYS A 107 3.11 -1.76 -6.29
N ALA A 108 3.06 -2.86 -7.03
CA ALA A 108 4.20 -3.51 -7.63
C ALA A 108 4.89 -2.60 -8.67
N TYR A 109 6.18 -2.83 -8.87
CA TYR A 109 6.91 -2.20 -9.99
C TYR A 109 6.36 -2.79 -11.30
N PRO A 110 6.03 -1.97 -12.31
CA PRO A 110 5.54 -2.50 -13.59
C PRO A 110 6.63 -3.27 -14.32
N ASP A 111 6.26 -4.35 -15.00
CA ASP A 111 7.22 -5.15 -15.77
C ASP A 111 7.96 -4.31 -16.82
N LEU A 112 9.26 -4.58 -16.98
CA LEU A 112 10.06 -4.01 -18.06
C LEU A 112 9.92 -4.93 -19.29
N THR A 113 9.02 -4.58 -20.21
CA THR A 113 8.68 -5.41 -21.37
C THR A 113 9.52 -5.11 -22.60
N ASP A 114 10.03 -3.88 -22.71
CA ASP A 114 10.83 -3.41 -23.85
C ASP A 114 11.71 -2.20 -23.49
N ALA A 115 12.46 -1.71 -24.49
CA ALA A 115 13.37 -0.56 -24.33
C ALA A 115 12.66 0.79 -24.07
N SER A 116 11.33 0.85 -24.20
CA SER A 116 10.52 2.04 -23.90
C SER A 116 9.89 1.99 -22.49
N SER A 117 10.06 0.87 -21.78
CA SER A 117 9.53 0.69 -20.43
C SER A 117 10.06 1.76 -19.48
N PRO A 118 9.19 2.42 -18.70
CA PRO A 118 9.60 3.56 -17.89
C PRO A 118 10.42 3.11 -16.67
N VAL A 119 11.51 3.82 -16.40
CA VAL A 119 12.24 3.71 -15.13
C VAL A 119 11.62 4.66 -14.12
N LEU A 120 10.84 4.12 -13.19
CA LEU A 120 10.08 4.91 -12.22
C LEU A 120 10.86 5.19 -10.93
N VAL A 121 11.99 4.51 -10.71
CA VAL A 121 12.90 4.82 -9.60
C VAL A 121 13.72 6.06 -9.97
N ARG A 122 13.51 7.15 -9.23
CA ARG A 122 14.18 8.42 -9.47
C ARG A 122 15.70 8.27 -9.30
N ASN A 123 16.44 8.80 -10.27
CA ASN A 123 17.91 8.76 -10.36
C ASN A 123 18.52 7.36 -10.52
N ALA A 124 17.72 6.32 -10.81
CA ALA A 124 18.25 4.96 -11.00
C ALA A 124 18.93 4.72 -12.36
N GLN A 125 18.86 5.69 -13.28
CA GLN A 125 19.35 5.53 -14.65
C GLN A 125 20.84 5.18 -14.72
N GLU A 126 21.66 5.81 -13.89
CA GLU A 126 23.11 5.58 -13.87
C GLU A 126 23.46 4.17 -13.38
N ALA A 127 22.85 3.73 -12.28
CA ALA A 127 23.01 2.39 -11.76
C ALA A 127 22.62 1.32 -12.79
N ILE A 128 21.47 1.50 -13.46
CA ILE A 128 21.00 0.59 -14.50
C ILE A 128 21.95 0.57 -15.69
N ALA A 129 22.47 1.73 -16.11
CA ALA A 129 23.40 1.83 -17.24
C ALA A 129 24.72 1.10 -16.96
N TYR A 130 25.31 1.27 -15.78
CA TYR A 130 26.53 0.55 -15.40
C TYR A 130 26.28 -0.97 -15.30
N ALA A 131 25.18 -1.41 -14.69
CA ALA A 131 24.84 -2.82 -14.62
C ALA A 131 24.64 -3.44 -16.02
N ALA A 132 23.96 -2.74 -16.92
CA ALA A 132 23.79 -3.19 -18.31
C ALA A 132 25.14 -3.26 -19.05
N ALA A 133 26.01 -2.28 -18.85
CA ALA A 133 27.36 -2.28 -19.43
C ALA A 133 28.22 -3.43 -18.88
N ALA A 134 28.15 -3.71 -17.57
CA ALA A 134 28.82 -4.82 -16.92
C ALA A 134 28.35 -6.17 -17.51
N MET A 135 27.04 -6.39 -17.62
CA MET A 135 26.49 -7.61 -18.24
C MET A 135 26.97 -7.80 -19.69
N ALA A 136 26.94 -6.74 -20.49
CA ALA A 136 27.42 -6.79 -21.88
C ALA A 136 28.94 -7.03 -21.96
N ALA A 137 29.71 -6.47 -21.03
CA ALA A 137 31.15 -6.64 -20.93
C ALA A 137 31.52 -8.07 -20.51
N TRP A 138 30.83 -8.64 -19.52
CA TRP A 138 30.99 -10.03 -19.07
C TRP A 138 30.71 -11.01 -20.22
N ALA A 139 29.62 -10.82 -20.95
CA ALA A 139 29.27 -11.66 -22.10
C ALA A 139 30.35 -11.66 -23.20
N ARG A 140 31.21 -10.63 -23.25
CA ARG A 140 32.29 -10.49 -24.24
C ARG A 140 33.69 -10.79 -23.66
N GLY A 141 33.78 -11.18 -22.38
CA GLY A 141 35.07 -11.40 -21.70
C GLY A 141 35.91 -10.12 -21.58
N SER A 142 35.27 -8.95 -21.55
CA SER A 142 35.97 -7.67 -21.42
C SER A 142 36.59 -7.54 -20.02
N PRO A 143 37.86 -7.12 -19.90
CA PRO A 143 38.50 -6.90 -18.61
C PRO A 143 37.91 -5.69 -17.84
N LEU A 144 37.06 -4.88 -18.49
CA LEU A 144 36.37 -3.77 -17.85
C LEU A 144 35.05 -4.17 -17.17
N ALA A 145 34.63 -5.43 -17.28
CA ALA A 145 33.34 -5.87 -16.75
C ALA A 145 33.22 -5.65 -15.24
N GLU A 146 34.25 -6.01 -14.48
CA GLU A 146 34.33 -5.82 -13.02
C GLU A 146 34.24 -4.35 -12.64
N LYS A 147 34.96 -3.46 -13.34
CA LYS A 147 34.88 -2.01 -13.12
C LYS A 147 33.47 -1.45 -13.27
N TRP A 148 32.72 -1.92 -14.27
CA TRP A 148 31.34 -1.47 -14.47
C TRP A 148 30.39 -2.05 -13.42
N ASP A 149 30.66 -3.25 -12.93
CA ASP A 149 29.90 -3.89 -11.86
C ASP A 149 30.09 -3.13 -10.53
N ASP A 150 31.34 -2.78 -10.19
CA ASP A 150 31.66 -1.95 -9.02
C ASP A 150 30.97 -0.57 -9.10
N ALA A 151 31.03 0.08 -10.26
CA ALA A 151 30.37 1.37 -10.47
C ALA A 151 28.83 1.27 -10.35
N ALA A 152 28.24 0.14 -10.76
CA ALA A 152 26.82 -0.12 -10.56
C ALA A 152 26.49 -0.28 -9.07
N GLY A 153 27.30 -1.03 -8.34
CA GLY A 153 27.20 -1.20 -6.89
C GLY A 153 27.23 0.14 -6.15
N ASP A 154 28.24 0.96 -6.42
CA ASP A 154 28.39 2.30 -5.83
C ASP A 154 27.17 3.19 -6.11
N ALA A 155 26.66 3.18 -7.34
CA ALA A 155 25.48 3.95 -7.72
C ALA A 155 24.22 3.47 -6.99
N ILE A 156 24.05 2.17 -6.79
CA ILE A 156 22.94 1.60 -6.01
C ILE A 156 23.05 2.01 -4.54
N GLU A 157 24.24 1.93 -3.93
CA GLU A 157 24.44 2.33 -2.54
C GLU A 157 24.11 3.81 -2.32
N GLN A 158 24.49 4.67 -3.27
CA GLN A 158 24.13 6.09 -3.22
C GLN A 158 22.61 6.30 -3.28
N LEU A 159 21.88 5.53 -4.09
CA LEU A 159 20.42 5.58 -4.15
C LEU A 159 19.78 5.15 -2.82
N VAL A 160 20.25 4.05 -2.24
CA VAL A 160 19.79 3.56 -0.94
C VAL A 160 20.08 4.60 0.15
N ALA A 161 21.30 5.13 0.22
CA ALA A 161 21.67 6.16 1.18
C ALA A 161 20.80 7.42 1.05
N ALA A 162 20.51 7.86 -0.17
CA ALA A 162 19.63 8.99 -0.42
C ALA A 162 18.17 8.72 0.04
N ALA A 163 17.66 7.51 -0.19
CA ALA A 163 16.35 7.09 0.30
C ALA A 163 16.30 7.09 1.83
N VAL A 164 17.28 6.47 2.50
CA VAL A 164 17.39 6.40 3.96
C VAL A 164 17.44 7.80 4.58
N ARG A 165 18.27 8.70 4.04
CA ARG A 165 18.37 10.09 4.55
C ARG A 165 17.04 10.83 4.49
N ARG A 166 16.30 10.69 3.40
CA ARG A 166 14.97 11.27 3.23
C ARG A 166 13.97 10.73 4.25
N GLU A 167 14.04 9.46 4.58
CA GLU A 167 13.19 8.87 5.61
C GLU A 167 13.56 9.35 7.02
N GLN A 168 14.85 9.46 7.32
CA GLN A 168 15.34 9.98 8.61
C GLN A 168 14.96 11.44 8.83
N GLN A 169 14.91 12.26 7.77
CA GLN A 169 14.46 13.66 7.85
C GLN A 169 12.96 13.81 8.18
N SER A 170 12.15 12.74 8.11
CA SER A 170 10.78 12.77 8.60
C SER A 170 10.75 12.75 10.13
N ALA A 171 10.97 13.92 10.74
CA ALA A 171 11.01 14.06 12.19
C ALA A 171 9.68 13.65 12.84
N ARG A 172 9.72 12.61 13.67
CA ARG A 172 8.58 12.22 14.54
C ARG A 172 8.47 13.22 15.68
N ARG A 173 7.58 14.20 15.57
CA ARG A 173 7.27 15.13 16.68
C ARG A 173 6.66 14.33 17.83
N ARG A 174 7.27 14.40 19.03
CA ARG A 174 6.65 13.87 20.26
C ARG A 174 5.34 14.64 20.50
N ARG A 175 4.22 13.92 20.51
CA ARG A 175 2.96 14.46 21.06
C ARG A 175 3.16 14.66 22.56
N PRO A 176 2.88 15.85 23.12
CA PRO A 176 2.84 16.04 24.56
C PRO A 176 1.84 15.06 25.18
N PHE A 177 2.17 14.49 26.33
CA PHE A 177 1.18 13.77 27.14
C PHE A 177 0.12 14.79 27.60
N SER A 178 -1.06 14.79 26.96
CA SER A 178 -2.22 15.49 27.53
C SER A 178 -2.87 14.59 28.56
N SER A 179 -2.66 14.88 29.85
CA SER A 179 -3.41 14.28 30.95
C SER A 179 -4.84 14.84 30.99
N ARG A 180 -5.67 14.50 30.01
CA ARG A 180 -7.14 14.58 30.09
C ARG A 180 -7.79 13.94 28.86
N SER A 181 -8.04 12.64 28.96
CA SER A 181 -9.29 12.06 28.49
C SER A 181 -9.41 10.71 29.20
N GLY A 182 -10.35 10.63 30.13
CA GLY A 182 -10.65 9.39 30.82
C GLY A 182 -11.10 8.35 29.79
N TYR A 183 -10.35 7.26 29.70
CA TYR A 183 -10.89 6.03 29.16
C TYR A 183 -11.99 5.56 30.13
N THR A 184 -13.24 5.67 29.69
CA THR A 184 -14.34 4.88 30.24
C THR A 184 -14.76 3.96 29.09
N PRO A 185 -14.53 2.64 29.18
CA PRO A 185 -15.36 1.73 28.42
C PRO A 185 -16.73 1.71 29.12
N PHE A 186 -17.79 1.68 28.32
CA PHE A 186 -19.22 1.77 28.70
C PHE A 186 -19.77 3.20 28.71
#